data_AF-A0A836TWU5-F1
#
_entry.id   AF-A0A836TWU5-F1
#
_cell.length_a   1.000
_cell.length_b   1.000
_cell.length_c   1.000
_cell.angle_alpha   90.00
_cell.angle_beta   90.00
_cell.angle_gamma   90.00
#
_symmetry.space_group_name_H-M   'P 1'
#
loop_
_entity.id
_entity.type
_entity.pdbx_description
1 polymer ?
#
loop_
_entity_poly.entity_id
_entity_poly.type
_entity_poly.pdbx_seq_one_letter_code
_entity_poly.pdbx_strand_id
1 'polypeptide(L)'
;MAPQLYLPLRRRPRGKLRADPGPTHVASAVVTEYQILYWRHIPAQVRVFDGRRPQSRQLPPRFQLDIDRVAMDEGLAGTDDYLSQWQWTERQHRVGEPAVLLEKLVTELVEEYDRSTGS
;
A
#
# COMPACT_ATOMS: atom_id res chain seq x y z
N MET A 1 6.31 -22.21 -12.79
CA MET A 1 5.57 -22.13 -11.52
C MET A 1 6.41 -21.29 -10.58
N ALA A 2 6.30 -19.95 -10.68
CA ALA A 2 7.20 -19.02 -10.00
C ALA A 2 6.74 -18.80 -8.54
N PRO A 3 7.68 -18.71 -7.58
CA PRO A 3 7.37 -18.74 -6.16
C PRO A 3 6.93 -17.37 -5.63
N GLN A 4 5.96 -17.42 -4.72
CA GLN A 4 5.56 -16.36 -3.78
C GLN A 4 6.78 -15.75 -3.06
N LEU A 5 7.36 -14.67 -3.60
CA LEU A 5 8.37 -13.88 -2.89
C LEU A 5 7.69 -12.79 -2.07
N TYR A 6 7.33 -13.22 -0.87
CA TYR A 6 6.86 -12.42 0.25
C TYR A 6 7.99 -11.49 0.74
N LEU A 7 7.78 -10.18 0.68
CA LEU A 7 8.67 -9.18 1.27
C LEU A 7 8.91 -9.52 2.77
N PRO A 8 10.15 -9.71 3.26
CA PRO A 8 10.37 -10.02 4.66
C PRO A 8 10.16 -8.79 5.53
N LEU A 9 9.00 -8.71 6.19
CA LEU A 9 8.75 -7.83 7.33
C LEU A 9 9.74 -8.19 8.45
N ARG A 10 10.77 -7.36 8.64
CA ARG A 10 11.73 -7.49 9.74
C ARG A 10 10.99 -7.42 11.08
N ARG A 11 10.93 -8.55 11.80
CA ARG A 11 10.46 -8.61 13.19
C ARG A 11 11.58 -8.16 14.13
N ARG A 12 11.28 -7.21 15.03
CA ARG A 12 11.98 -7.06 16.32
C ARG A 12 10.96 -7.14 17.46
N PRO A 13 11.26 -7.82 18.57
CA PRO A 13 10.37 -7.92 19.71
C PRO A 13 10.68 -6.85 20.76
N ARG A 14 9.66 -6.33 21.44
CA ARG A 14 9.51 -6.29 22.91
C ARG A 14 8.57 -5.18 23.38
N GLY A 15 7.94 -5.47 24.52
CA GLY A 15 7.60 -4.46 25.52
C GLY A 15 6.12 -4.15 25.61
N LYS A 16 5.44 -4.80 26.56
CA LYS A 16 4.12 -4.36 27.03
C LYS A 16 4.28 -2.97 27.64
N LEU A 17 3.62 -1.97 27.08
CA LEU A 17 3.33 -0.73 27.80
C LEU A 17 1.81 -0.69 28.01
N ARG A 18 1.42 -0.56 29.28
CA ARG A 18 0.05 -0.44 29.75
C ARG A 18 -0.57 0.85 29.20
N ALA A 19 -1.84 0.80 28.84
CA ALA A 19 -2.62 1.96 28.43
C ALA A 19 -3.30 2.59 29.65
N ASP A 20 -3.11 3.90 29.84
CA ASP A 20 -3.99 4.75 30.64
C ASP A 20 -5.01 5.42 29.69
N PRO A 21 -6.31 5.54 30.06
CA PRO A 21 -7.28 6.25 29.24
C PRO A 21 -7.45 7.70 29.70
N GLY A 22 -7.23 8.65 28.79
CA GLY A 22 -7.78 10.01 28.87
C GLY A 22 -7.16 10.96 27.84
N PRO A 23 -7.78 12.12 27.52
CA PRO A 23 -9.18 12.51 27.66
C PRO A 23 -9.91 12.60 26.29
N THR A 24 -11.22 12.78 26.33
CA THR A 24 -12.13 13.01 25.20
C THR A 24 -11.57 14.01 24.17
N HIS A 25 -11.24 13.55 22.97
CA HIS A 25 -10.81 14.42 21.87
C HIS A 25 -12.02 15.20 21.35
N VAL A 26 -12.02 16.54 21.50
CA VAL A 26 -12.61 17.42 20.49
C VAL A 26 -12.06 16.96 19.14
N ALA A 27 -12.87 16.83 18.09
CA ALA A 27 -12.47 16.21 16.82
C ALA A 27 -11.33 16.98 16.13
N SER A 28 -10.09 16.76 16.59
CA SER A 28 -8.87 17.18 15.93
C SER A 28 -8.80 16.40 14.64
N ALA A 29 -8.69 17.10 13.52
CA ALA A 29 -8.46 16.48 12.22
C ALA A 29 -7.18 15.64 12.30
N VAL A 30 -7.31 14.31 12.30
CA VAL A 30 -6.16 13.41 12.28
C VAL A 30 -5.53 13.52 10.90
N VAL A 31 -4.27 13.95 10.83
CA VAL A 31 -3.48 13.91 9.60
C VAL A 31 -2.71 12.60 9.58
N THR A 32 -2.93 11.81 8.54
CA THR A 32 -2.30 10.51 8.37
C THR A 32 -1.34 10.55 7.19
N GLU A 33 -0.12 10.06 7.40
CA GLU A 33 0.84 9.81 6.33
C GLU A 33 0.48 8.52 5.58
N TYR A 34 0.67 8.50 4.27
CA TYR A 34 0.53 7.31 3.44
C TYR A 34 1.53 7.26 2.28
N GLN A 35 1.74 6.06 1.77
CA GLN A 35 2.51 5.77 0.56
C GLN A 35 1.78 4.71 -0.25
N ILE A 36 2.02 4.72 -1.56
CA ILE A 36 1.48 3.75 -2.49
C ILE A 36 2.67 3.07 -3.16
N LEU A 37 2.61 1.74 -3.28
CA LEU A 37 3.58 0.94 -4.01
C LEU A 37 3.07 0.78 -5.44
N TYR A 38 3.90 1.18 -6.39
CA TYR A 38 3.69 0.96 -7.80
C TYR A 38 4.71 -0.03 -8.34
N TRP A 39 4.26 -0.80 -9.34
CA TRP A 39 5.15 -1.44 -10.29
C TRP A 39 5.04 -0.66 -11.60
N ARG A 40 6.09 0.10 -11.94
CA ARG A 40 6.06 1.10 -13.02
C ARG A 40 4.90 2.09 -12.83
N HIS A 41 3.79 1.89 -13.52
CA HIS A 41 2.59 2.74 -13.47
C HIS A 41 1.37 2.04 -12.84
N ILE A 42 1.47 0.75 -12.52
CA ILE A 42 0.35 -0.04 -11.98
C ILE A 42 0.45 -0.05 -10.44
N PRO A 43 -0.57 0.44 -9.71
CA PRO A 43 -0.55 0.40 -8.25
C PRO A 43 -0.76 -1.03 -7.76
N ALA A 44 -0.11 -1.39 -6.66
CA ALA A 44 -0.19 -2.75 -6.10
C ALA A 44 -0.59 -2.78 -4.62
N GLN A 45 -0.12 -1.79 -3.85
CA GLN A 45 -0.34 -1.79 -2.40
C GLN A 45 -0.41 -0.36 -1.85
N VAL A 46 -1.28 -0.15 -0.87
CA VAL A 46 -1.34 1.08 -0.07
C VAL A 46 -0.76 0.81 1.32
N ARG A 47 -0.01 1.77 1.85
CA ARG A 47 0.49 1.78 3.23
C ARG A 47 0.13 3.11 3.88
N VAL A 48 -0.55 3.08 5.02
CA VAL A 48 -0.78 4.24 5.89
C VAL A 48 0.07 4.11 7.15
N PHE A 49 0.47 5.23 7.73
CA PHE A 49 1.24 5.26 8.98
C PHE A 49 0.32 5.64 10.13
N ASP A 50 -0.01 4.66 10.98
CA ASP A 50 -0.79 4.85 12.20
C ASP A 50 0.15 4.83 13.42
N GLY A 51 0.73 5.99 13.74
CA GLY A 51 1.65 6.16 14.86
C GLY A 51 2.84 5.20 14.81
N ARG A 52 2.86 4.19 15.70
CA ARG A 52 3.97 3.23 15.81
C ARG A 52 3.87 2.04 14.86
N ARG A 53 2.72 1.77 14.25
CA ARG A 53 2.51 0.60 13.38
C ARG A 53 1.89 1.03 12.05
N PRO A 54 2.61 0.91 10.93
CA PRO A 54 1.98 1.14 9.63
C PRO A 54 0.95 0.04 9.36
N GLN A 55 -0.17 0.43 8.78
CA GLN A 55 -1.16 -0.48 8.23
C GLN A 55 -0.96 -0.51 6.71
N SER A 56 -1.15 -1.67 6.09
CA SER A 56 -1.04 -1.77 4.65
C SER A 56 -2.02 -2.77 4.08
N ARG A 57 -2.53 -2.46 2.89
CA ARG A 57 -3.52 -3.26 2.18
C ARG A 57 -3.11 -3.40 0.72
N GLN A 58 -3.10 -4.64 0.24
CA GLN A 58 -2.90 -4.93 -1.17
C GLN A 58 -4.17 -4.60 -1.96
N LEU A 59 -3.99 -4.14 -3.19
CA LEU A 59 -5.10 -3.94 -4.11
C LEU A 59 -5.70 -5.29 -4.57
N PRO A 60 -6.90 -5.28 -5.17
CA PRO A 60 -7.53 -6.51 -5.65
C PRO A 60 -6.63 -7.33 -6.60
N PRO A 61 -6.78 -8.66 -6.66
CA PRO A 61 -5.89 -9.54 -7.43
C PRO A 61 -5.70 -9.18 -8.91
N ARG A 62 -6.67 -8.49 -9.52
CA ARG A 62 -6.60 -8.02 -10.92
C ARG A 62 -5.37 -7.14 -11.20
N PHE A 63 -4.94 -6.33 -10.22
CA PHE A 63 -3.76 -5.49 -10.38
C PHE A 63 -2.48 -6.30 -10.53
N GLN A 64 -2.37 -7.41 -9.78
CA GLN A 64 -1.23 -8.33 -9.93
C GLN A 64 -1.26 -9.03 -11.28
N LEU A 65 -2.44 -9.42 -11.77
CA LEU A 65 -2.58 -10.02 -13.10
C LEU A 65 -2.16 -9.06 -14.21
N ASP A 66 -2.50 -7.77 -14.08
CA ASP A 66 -2.07 -6.75 -15.04
C ASP A 66 -0.56 -6.51 -14.99
N ILE A 67 0.03 -6.46 -13.80
CA ILE A 67 1.49 -6.39 -13.62
C ILE A 67 2.17 -7.58 -14.30
N ASP A 68 1.68 -8.79 -14.05
CA ASP A 68 2.23 -10.01 -14.64
C ASP A 68 2.06 -9.99 -16.18
N ARG A 69 0.91 -9.54 -16.69
CA ARG A 69 0.65 -9.41 -18.13
C ARG A 69 1.60 -8.42 -18.79
N VAL A 70 1.78 -7.22 -18.22
CA VAL A 70 2.70 -6.20 -18.75
C VAL A 70 4.15 -6.67 -18.63
N ALA A 71 4.53 -7.32 -17.54
CA ALA A 71 5.86 -7.90 -17.38
C ALA A 71 6.13 -9.02 -18.40
N MET A 72 5.14 -9.85 -18.73
CA MET A 72 5.27 -10.86 -19.78
C MET A 72 5.37 -10.23 -21.17
N ASP A 73 4.54 -9.22 -21.47
CA ASP A 73 4.54 -8.53 -22.77
C ASP A 73 5.88 -7.82 -23.04
N GLU A 74 6.47 -7.21 -22.01
CA GLU A 74 7.78 -6.56 -22.10
C GLU A 74 8.97 -7.52 -21.93
N GLY A 75 8.74 -8.82 -21.73
CA GLY A 75 9.80 -9.81 -21.53
C GLY A 75 10.57 -9.66 -20.21
N LEU A 76 10.02 -8.93 -19.24
CA LEU A 76 10.58 -8.72 -17.91
C LEU A 76 10.23 -9.84 -16.93
N ALA A 77 9.27 -10.71 -17.28
CA ALA A 77 8.80 -11.78 -16.40
C ALA A 77 9.94 -12.70 -15.91
N GLY A 78 10.12 -12.78 -14.59
CA GLY A 78 11.15 -13.63 -13.98
C GLY A 78 12.59 -13.09 -14.07
N THR A 79 12.76 -11.84 -14.47
CA THR A 79 14.06 -11.15 -14.52
C THR A 79 14.30 -10.29 -13.28
N ASP A 80 15.54 -9.85 -13.07
CA ASP A 80 15.87 -8.88 -12.01
C ASP A 80 15.25 -7.50 -12.29
N ASP A 81 15.04 -7.17 -13.57
CA ASP A 81 14.39 -5.92 -13.98
C ASP A 81 12.97 -5.82 -13.43
N TYR A 82 12.21 -6.93 -13.40
CA TYR A 82 10.87 -6.97 -12.79
C TYR A 82 10.90 -6.54 -11.31
N LEU A 83 11.90 -6.98 -10.55
CA LEU A 83 12.05 -6.63 -9.14
C LEU A 83 12.54 -5.19 -8.96
N SER A 84 13.29 -4.66 -9.93
CA SER A 84 13.82 -3.31 -9.91
C SER A 84 12.79 -2.23 -10.24
N GLN A 85 11.65 -2.59 -10.84
CA GLN A 85 10.58 -1.64 -11.18
C GLN A 85 9.64 -1.28 -10.00
N TRP A 86 9.81 -1.91 -8.84
CA TRP A 86 8.98 -1.62 -7.67
C TRP A 86 9.40 -0.31 -7.01
N GLN A 87 8.45 0.63 -6.90
CA GLN A 87 8.71 1.95 -6.33
C GLN A 87 7.60 2.38 -5.37
N TRP A 88 8.00 2.79 -4.16
CA TRP A 88 7.10 3.51 -3.24
C TRP A 88 7.05 4.99 -3.64
N THR A 89 5.86 5.57 -3.61
CA THR A 89 5.70 7.02 -3.71
C THR A 89 6.38 7.74 -2.55
N GLU A 90 6.57 9.04 -2.71
CA GLU A 90 6.83 9.93 -1.59
C GLU A 90 5.73 9.82 -0.52
N ARG A 91 6.07 10.18 0.71
CA ARG A 91 5.10 10.21 1.81
C ARG A 91 4.14 11.36 1.62
N GLN A 92 2.89 11.02 1.40
CA GLN A 92 1.81 11.98 1.26
C GLN A 92 1.04 12.06 2.57
N HIS A 93 0.41 13.20 2.84
CA HIS A 93 -0.34 13.45 4.05
C HIS A 93 -1.80 13.73 3.69
N ARG A 94 -2.74 13.08 4.37
CA ARG A 94 -4.16 13.34 4.16
C ARG A 94 -4.93 13.29 5.47
N VAL A 95 -5.91 14.17 5.57
CA VAL A 95 -6.81 14.22 6.72
C VAL A 95 -7.72 12.99 6.72
N GLY A 96 -7.76 12.28 7.84
CA GLY A 96 -8.57 11.09 8.07
C GLY A 96 -7.92 10.13 9.06
N GLU A 97 -8.75 9.29 9.69
CA GLU A 97 -8.25 8.18 10.50
C GLU A 97 -7.55 7.14 9.62
N PRO A 98 -6.43 6.52 10.06
CA PRO A 98 -5.65 5.61 9.22
C PRO A 98 -6.45 4.44 8.63
N ALA A 99 -7.29 3.78 9.42
CA ALA A 99 -8.09 2.65 8.95
C ALA A 99 -9.11 3.06 7.87
N VAL A 100 -9.79 4.19 8.07
CA VAL A 100 -10.77 4.74 7.13
C VAL A 100 -10.07 5.24 5.86
N LEU A 101 -8.94 5.94 6.03
CA LEU A 101 -8.14 6.45 4.93
C LEU A 101 -7.57 5.30 4.07
N LEU A 102 -7.13 4.21 4.68
CA LEU A 102 -6.61 3.04 3.96
C LEU A 102 -7.66 2.44 3.02
N GLU A 103 -8.87 2.17 3.52
CA GLU A 103 -9.97 1.65 2.68
C GLU A 103 -10.34 2.65 1.58
N LYS A 104 -10.44 3.94 1.92
CA LYS A 104 -10.76 4.99 0.96
C LYS A 104 -9.72 5.09 -0.16
N LEU A 105 -8.43 5.05 0.17
CA LEU A 105 -7.34 5.08 -0.82
C LEU A 105 -7.37 3.84 -1.72
N VAL A 106 -7.69 2.66 -1.17
CA VAL A 106 -7.83 1.44 -1.97
C VAL A 106 -8.97 1.58 -2.97
N THR A 107 -10.15 2.05 -2.54
CA THR A 107 -11.29 2.30 -3.44
C THR A 107 -10.98 3.37 -4.48
N GLU A 108 -10.39 4.49 -4.09
CA GLU A 108 -10.02 5.57 -5.02
C GLU A 108 -9.02 5.08 -6.07
N LEU A 109 -7.99 4.32 -5.69
CA LEU A 109 -7.02 3.75 -6.63
C LEU A 109 -7.63 2.73 -7.58
N VAL A 110 -8.57 1.93 -7.08
CA VAL A 110 -9.36 0.98 -7.89
C VAL A 110 -10.11 1.72 -8.98
N GLU A 111 -10.85 2.76 -8.62
CA GLU A 111 -11.65 3.55 -9.56
C GLU A 111 -10.78 4.37 -10.52
N GLU A 112 -9.69 4.95 -10.03
CA GLU A 112 -8.75 5.72 -10.85
C GLU A 112 -8.08 4.85 -11.91
N TYR A 113 -7.65 3.64 -11.52
CA TYR A 113 -7.04 2.71 -12.45
C TYR A 113 -8.04 2.14 -13.46
N ASP A 114 -9.27 1.83 -13.04
CA ASP A 114 -10.32 1.37 -13.97
C ASP A 114 -10.66 2.47 -15.01
N ARG A 115 -10.60 3.74 -14.61
CA ARG A 115 -10.79 4.88 -15.52
C ARG A 115 -9.62 5.04 -16.50
N SER A 116 -8.38 4.83 -16.05
CA SER A 116 -7.20 5.01 -16.89
C SER A 116 -6.96 3.85 -17.86
N THR A 117 -7.30 2.63 -17.45
CA THR A 117 -7.18 1.42 -18.27
C THR A 117 -8.37 1.15 -19.18
N GLY A 118 -9.48 1.87 -18.97
CA GLY A 118 -10.66 1.82 -19.84
C GLY A 118 -11.34 0.47 -19.79
N SER A 119 -12.27 0.32 -18.83
CA SER A 119 -13.19 -0.81 -18.75
C SER A 119 -13.88 -1.18 -20.07
#